data_AF-A0A1S3Y6N2-F1
#
_entry.id   AF-A0A1S3Y6N2-F1
#
_cell.length_a   1.000
_cell.length_b   1.000
_cell.length_c   1.000
_cell.angle_alpha   90.00
_cell.angle_beta   90.00
_cell.angle_gamma   90.00
#
_symmetry.space_group_name_H-M   'P 1'
#
loop_
_entity.id
_entity.type
_entity.pdbx_description
1 polymer ?
#
loop_
_entity_poly.entity_id
_entity_poly.type
_entity_poly.pdbx_seq_one_letter_code
_entity_poly.pdbx_strand_id
1 'polypeptide(L)'
;MEKPLSIWLQSHGVDKGFEDAKQVVAALKDKGISAIGAAGFCWGAKVVVQLAKSDDIQAAVLLHPSFVTVDDIKEVKAPIAILGAEIDKMSPPELIKQFEEILSSKPEV
;
A
#
# COMPACT_ATOMS: atom_id res chain seq x y z
N MET A 1 -17.98 -8.59 19.15
CA MET A 1 -17.31 -9.80 18.61
C MET A 1 -16.69 -9.40 17.29
N GLU A 2 -15.40 -9.65 17.09
CA GLU A 2 -14.75 -9.35 15.80
C GLU A 2 -15.38 -10.20 14.69
N LYS A 3 -15.65 -9.59 13.54
CA LYS A 3 -16.18 -10.30 12.37
C LYS A 3 -15.05 -11.12 11.74
N PRO A 4 -15.31 -12.34 11.21
CA PRO A 4 -14.32 -13.05 10.40
C PRO A 4 -13.81 -12.19 9.25
N LEU A 5 -12.53 -12.32 8.89
CA LEU A 5 -11.89 -11.51 7.85
C LEU A 5 -12.68 -11.53 6.53
N SER A 6 -13.19 -12.71 6.12
CA SER A 6 -13.99 -12.86 4.91
C SER A 6 -15.29 -12.06 4.91
N ILE A 7 -15.90 -11.83 6.07
CA ILE A 7 -17.10 -11.00 6.23
C ILE A 7 -16.72 -9.52 6.31
N TRP A 8 -15.62 -9.20 7.00
CA TRP A 8 -15.13 -7.82 7.08
C TRP A 8 -14.78 -7.28 5.69
N LEU A 9 -14.14 -8.08 4.84
CA LEU A 9 -13.76 -7.69 3.48
C LEU A 9 -14.95 -7.33 2.58
N GLN A 10 -16.15 -7.87 2.84
CA GLN A 10 -17.34 -7.56 2.04
C GLN A 10 -17.76 -6.08 2.15
N SER A 11 -17.46 -5.44 3.27
CA SER A 11 -17.75 -4.01 3.49
C SER A 11 -16.52 -3.11 3.40
N HIS A 12 -15.33 -3.67 3.16
CA HIS A 12 -14.06 -2.94 3.12
C HIS A 12 -13.32 -3.29 1.83
N GLY A 13 -13.92 -2.90 0.70
CA GLY A 13 -13.31 -3.03 -0.62
C GLY A 13 -12.14 -2.07 -0.78
N VAL A 14 -11.12 -2.49 -1.54
CA VAL A 14 -9.91 -1.69 -1.79
C VAL A 14 -10.26 -0.37 -2.48
N ASP A 15 -11.16 -0.39 -3.46
CA ASP A 15 -11.58 0.80 -4.19
C ASP A 15 -12.14 1.88 -3.25
N LYS A 16 -13.01 1.47 -2.32
CA LYS A 16 -13.57 2.38 -1.33
C LYS A 16 -12.50 2.91 -0.36
N GLY A 17 -11.61 2.02 0.11
CA GLY A 17 -10.48 2.43 0.95
C GLY A 17 -9.55 3.43 0.26
N PHE A 18 -9.32 3.24 -1.04
CA PHE A 18 -8.53 4.14 -1.88
C PHE A 18 -9.23 5.50 -2.05
N GLU A 19 -10.52 5.52 -2.37
CA GLU A 19 -11.32 6.76 -2.46
C GLU A 19 -11.31 7.54 -1.14
N ASP A 20 -11.55 6.86 -0.02
CA ASP A 20 -11.60 7.50 1.30
C ASP A 20 -10.22 8.05 1.69
N ALA A 21 -9.14 7.31 1.42
CA ALA A 21 -7.79 7.79 1.66
C ALA A 21 -7.44 9.02 0.81
N LYS A 22 -7.88 9.07 -0.46
CA LYS A 22 -7.70 10.25 -1.32
C LYS A 22 -8.40 11.48 -0.78
N GLN A 23 -9.58 11.33 -0.16
CA GLN A 23 -10.27 12.46 0.49
C GLN A 23 -9.45 13.02 1.65
N VAL A 24 -8.80 12.15 2.44
CA VAL A 24 -7.90 12.58 3.53
C VAL A 24 -6.67 13.30 2.96
N VAL A 25 -6.06 12.75 1.90
CA VAL A 25 -4.92 13.40 1.22
C VAL A 25 -5.31 14.78 0.69
N ALA A 26 -6.47 14.91 0.04
CA ALA A 26 -6.99 16.19 -0.45
C ALA A 26 -7.19 17.20 0.70
N ALA A 27 -7.81 16.76 1.80
CA ALA A 27 -8.03 17.62 2.97
C ALA A 27 -6.71 18.09 3.62
N LEU A 28 -5.64 17.28 3.56
CA LEU A 28 -4.30 17.70 3.99
C LEU A 28 -3.69 18.72 3.03
N LYS A 29 -3.84 18.53 1.71
CA LYS A 29 -3.39 19.49 0.69
C LYS A 29 -4.09 20.84 0.84
N ASP A 30 -5.40 20.84 1.11
CA ASP A 30 -6.19 22.06 1.36
C ASP A 30 -5.71 22.84 2.60
N LYS A 31 -5.06 22.16 3.55
CA LYS A 31 -4.41 22.77 4.72
C LYS A 31 -2.99 23.30 4.42
N GLY A 32 -2.56 23.24 3.17
CA GLY A 32 -1.23 23.68 2.73
C GLY A 32 -0.12 22.65 2.93
N ILE A 33 -0.44 21.39 3.24
CA ILE A 33 0.57 20.33 3.36
C ILE A 33 0.97 19.87 1.95
N SER A 34 2.25 20.00 1.62
CA SER A 34 2.79 19.69 0.29
C SER A 34 3.52 18.35 0.20
N ALA A 35 3.88 17.74 1.34
CA ALA A 35 4.55 16.45 1.42
C ALA A 35 3.74 15.49 2.30
N ILE A 36 3.18 14.46 1.68
CA ILE A 36 2.29 13.47 2.30
C ILE A 36 2.83 12.08 1.99
N GLY A 37 3.15 11.33 3.03
CA GLY A 37 3.40 9.90 2.94
C GLY A 37 2.21 9.09 3.47
N ALA A 38 2.11 7.82 3.06
CA ALA A 38 1.11 6.91 3.58
C ALA A 38 1.74 5.60 4.06
N ALA A 39 1.26 5.08 5.19
CA ALA A 39 1.66 3.79 5.75
C ALA A 39 0.46 2.86 5.83
N GLY A 40 0.60 1.63 5.34
CA GLY A 40 -0.49 0.66 5.24
C GLY A 40 -0.12 -0.65 5.93
N PHE A 41 -0.97 -1.11 6.85
CA PHE A 41 -0.79 -2.34 7.61
C PHE A 41 -1.74 -3.43 7.12
N CYS A 42 -1.28 -4.66 6.96
CA CYS A 42 -2.13 -5.79 6.55
C CYS A 42 -2.86 -5.48 5.23
N TRP A 43 -4.20 -5.55 5.23
CA TRP A 43 -5.07 -5.12 4.13
C TRP A 43 -4.83 -3.66 3.71
N GLY A 44 -4.52 -2.77 4.64
CA GLY A 44 -4.25 -1.36 4.35
C GLY A 44 -3.04 -1.15 3.44
N ALA A 45 -2.10 -2.11 3.39
CA ALA A 45 -1.01 -2.07 2.43
C ALA A 45 -1.51 -2.13 0.97
N LYS A 46 -2.61 -2.86 0.71
CA LYS A 46 -3.22 -2.90 -0.62
C LYS A 46 -3.81 -1.55 -1.03
N VAL A 47 -4.34 -0.78 -0.09
CA VAL A 47 -4.82 0.60 -0.34
C VAL A 47 -3.63 1.53 -0.60
N VAL A 48 -2.61 1.46 0.25
CA VAL A 48 -1.42 2.33 0.13
C VAL A 48 -0.64 2.06 -1.14
N VAL A 49 -0.50 0.80 -1.58
CA VAL A 49 0.15 0.52 -2.87
C VAL A 49 -0.66 1.10 -4.04
N GLN A 50 -2.00 1.13 -3.99
CA GLN A 50 -2.78 1.84 -5.03
C GLN A 50 -2.52 3.34 -5.02
N LEU A 51 -2.42 3.97 -3.84
CA LEU A 51 -2.03 5.38 -3.72
C LEU A 51 -0.64 5.62 -4.31
N ALA A 52 0.31 4.72 -4.08
CA ALA A 52 1.68 4.82 -4.58
C ALA A 52 1.80 4.70 -6.12
N LYS A 53 0.76 4.24 -6.82
CA LYS A 53 0.67 4.26 -8.30
C LYS A 53 0.21 5.61 -8.87
N SER A 54 -0.26 6.50 -8.00
CA SER A 54 -0.72 7.84 -8.33
C SER A 54 0.26 8.91 -7.83
N ASP A 55 0.01 10.16 -8.19
CA ASP A 55 0.78 11.32 -7.69
C ASP A 55 0.18 11.90 -6.38
N ASP A 56 -0.70 11.14 -5.72
CA ASP A 56 -1.38 11.60 -4.51
C ASP A 56 -0.44 11.69 -3.30
N ILE A 57 0.54 10.79 -3.19
CA ILE A 57 1.51 10.70 -2.08
C ILE A 57 2.96 10.75 -2.60
N GLN A 58 3.88 11.22 -1.76
CA GLN A 58 5.31 11.34 -2.05
C GLN A 58 6.13 10.15 -1.56
N ALA A 59 5.59 9.34 -0.64
CA ALA A 59 6.24 8.13 -0.14
C ALA A 59 5.23 7.14 0.42
N ALA A 60 5.53 5.85 0.32
CA ALA A 60 4.71 4.75 0.81
C ALA A 60 5.49 3.82 1.75
N VAL A 61 4.82 3.29 2.77
CA VAL A 61 5.34 2.23 3.62
C VAL A 61 4.31 1.12 3.72
N LEU A 62 4.68 -0.10 3.33
CA LEU A 62 3.85 -1.29 3.48
C LEU A 62 4.36 -2.12 4.64
N LEU A 63 3.49 -2.43 5.60
CA LEU A 63 3.82 -3.21 6.78
C LEU A 63 3.02 -4.52 6.74
N HIS A 64 3.73 -5.65 6.73
CA HIS A 64 3.18 -7.01 6.57
C HIS A 64 2.05 -7.08 5.52
N PRO A 65 2.36 -6.74 4.26
CA PRO A 65 1.35 -6.43 3.25
C PRO A 65 0.45 -7.63 2.94
N SER A 66 -0.86 -7.42 2.92
CA SER A 66 -1.81 -8.45 2.45
C SER A 66 -2.41 -8.06 1.10
N PHE A 67 -2.60 -9.05 0.22
CA PHE A 67 -3.23 -8.91 -1.11
C PHE A 67 -2.49 -8.02 -2.14
N VAL A 68 -1.28 -7.58 -1.82
CA VAL A 68 -0.39 -6.87 -2.75
C VAL A 68 0.19 -7.87 -3.74
N THR A 69 0.18 -7.53 -5.02
CA THR A 69 0.70 -8.39 -6.09
C THR A 69 1.95 -7.79 -6.72
N VAL A 70 2.67 -8.63 -7.46
CA VAL A 70 3.83 -8.24 -8.26
C VAL A 70 3.47 -7.13 -9.25
N ASP A 71 2.28 -7.19 -9.85
CA ASP A 71 1.80 -6.17 -10.77
C ASP A 71 1.48 -4.84 -10.09
N ASP A 72 1.06 -4.86 -8.82
CA ASP A 72 0.93 -3.62 -8.07
C ASP A 72 2.28 -2.90 -7.94
N ILE A 73 3.33 -3.65 -7.60
CA ILE A 73 4.67 -3.10 -7.38
C ILE A 73 5.27 -2.55 -8.68
N LYS A 74 5.04 -3.21 -9.82
CA LYS A 74 5.49 -2.72 -11.14
C LYS A 74 4.94 -1.33 -11.46
N GLU A 75 3.72 -1.03 -11.03
CA GLU A 75 3.02 0.22 -11.31
C GLU A 75 3.33 1.35 -10.32
N VAL A 76 4.04 1.07 -9.22
CA VAL A 76 4.40 2.09 -8.22
C VAL A 76 5.28 3.18 -8.84
N LYS A 77 4.99 4.43 -8.45
CA LYS A 77 5.68 5.66 -8.88
C LYS A 77 6.31 6.43 -7.72
N ALA A 78 5.83 6.23 -6.49
CA ALA A 78 6.35 6.89 -5.30
C ALA A 78 7.35 5.98 -4.55
N PRO A 79 8.42 6.54 -3.96
CA PRO A 79 9.34 5.77 -3.13
C PRO A 79 8.64 4.94 -2.07
N ILE A 80 9.04 3.66 -1.97
CA ILE A 80 8.30 2.67 -1.20
C ILE A 80 9.23 1.81 -0.34
N ALA A 81 8.89 1.68 0.94
CA ALA A 81 9.51 0.72 1.85
C ALA A 81 8.53 -0.43 2.14
N ILE A 82 9.00 -1.68 2.06
CA ILE A 82 8.19 -2.87 2.30
C ILE A 82 8.78 -3.65 3.48
N LEU A 83 8.05 -3.68 4.59
CA LEU A 83 8.42 -4.37 5.82
C LEU A 83 7.65 -5.69 5.88
N GLY A 84 8.19 -6.72 5.21
CA GLY A 84 7.66 -8.09 5.26
C GLY A 84 7.87 -8.73 6.64
N ALA A 85 6.92 -9.54 7.09
CA ALA A 85 7.06 -10.31 8.33
C ALA A 85 7.58 -11.73 8.04
N GLU A 86 8.52 -12.21 8.85
CA GLU A 86 9.30 -13.44 8.60
C GLU A 86 8.45 -14.70 8.36
N ILE A 87 7.30 -14.82 9.03
CA ILE A 87 6.42 -16.00 8.99
C ILE A 87 5.04 -15.72 8.36
N ASP A 88 4.91 -14.63 7.60
CA ASP A 88 3.65 -14.26 6.95
C ASP A 88 3.33 -15.20 5.76
N LYS A 89 2.11 -15.73 5.72
CA LYS A 89 1.66 -16.60 4.62
C LYS A 89 1.00 -15.83 3.47
N MET A 90 0.55 -14.60 3.72
CA MET A 90 -0.06 -13.72 2.72
C MET A 90 1.01 -13.02 1.87
N SER A 91 2.12 -12.63 2.51
CA SER A 91 3.31 -12.10 1.84
C SER A 91 4.57 -12.82 2.32
N PRO A 92 4.78 -14.09 1.92
CA PRO A 92 5.94 -14.85 2.35
C PRO A 92 7.24 -14.21 1.83
N PRO A 93 8.40 -14.51 2.45
CA PRO A 93 9.68 -13.92 2.08
C PRO A 93 10.01 -14.00 0.57
N GLU A 94 9.60 -15.06 -0.11
CA GLU A 94 9.79 -15.23 -1.54
C GLU A 94 9.03 -14.17 -2.36
N LEU A 95 7.83 -13.80 -1.93
CA LEU A 95 7.06 -12.73 -2.58
C LEU A 95 7.68 -11.35 -2.31
N ILE A 96 8.14 -11.11 -1.07
CA ILE A 96 8.83 -9.86 -0.72
C ILE A 96 10.11 -9.69 -1.55
N LYS A 97 10.85 -10.79 -1.77
CA LYS A 97 12.03 -10.79 -2.65
C LYS A 97 11.68 -10.44 -4.10
N GLN A 98 10.56 -10.93 -4.63
CA GLN A 98 10.11 -10.53 -5.97
C GLN A 98 9.80 -9.02 -6.04
N PHE A 99 9.24 -8.45 -4.96
CA PHE A 99 9.01 -7.01 -4.90
C PHE A 99 10.34 -6.23 -4.87
N GLU A 100 11.31 -6.68 -4.08
CA GLU A 100 12.66 -6.10 -4.02
C GLU A 100 13.36 -6.12 -5.39
N GLU A 101 13.30 -7.25 -6.11
CA GLU A 101 13.90 -7.39 -7.45
C GLU A 101 13.29 -6.40 -8.45
N ILE A 102 11.96 -6.18 -8.39
CA ILE A 102 11.28 -5.20 -9.24
C ILE A 102 11.71 -3.77 -8.88
N LEU A 103 11.70 -3.42 -7.59
CA LEU A 103 12.04 -2.07 -7.15
C LEU A 103 13.52 -1.75 -7.41
N SER A 104 14.42 -2.71 -7.26
CA SER A 104 15.83 -2.56 -7.58
C SER A 104 16.08 -2.26 -9.07
N SER A 105 15.13 -2.60 -9.95
CA SER A 105 15.19 -2.27 -11.38
C SER A 105 14.65 -0.87 -11.73
N LYS A 106 14.12 -0.13 -10.74
CA LYS A 106 13.48 1.19 -10.89
C LYS A 106 14.08 2.20 -9.89
N PRO A 107 15.34 2.64 -10.06
CA PRO A 107 16.05 3.48 -9.09
C PRO A 107 15.43 4.87 -8.86
N GLU A 108 14.54 5.31 -9.74
CA GLU A 108 13.73 6.52 -9.58
C GLU A 108 12.57 6.39 -8.57
N VAL A 109 12.27 5.16 -8.14
CA VAL A 109 11.31 4.81 -7.08
C VAL A 109 12.08 4.38 -5.83
#